data_AF-A0A0F9A3J9-F1
#
_entry.id   AF-A0A0F9A3J9-F1
#
_cell.length_a   1.000
_cell.length_b   1.000
_cell.length_c   1.000
_cell.angle_alpha   90.00
_cell.angle_beta   90.00
_cell.angle_gamma   90.00
#
_symmetry.space_group_name_H-M   'P 1'
#
loop_
_entity.id
_entity.type
_entity.pdbx_description
1 polymer ?
#
loop_
_entity_poly.entity_id
_entity_poly.type
_entity_poly.pdbx_seq_one_letter_code
_entity_poly.pdbx_strand_id
1 'polypeptide(L)'
;TGDNCEVINNDFRDEGDALGTDEFNAAISVAGGADNALVKGCTFRAGAAGAVQAIYITAVSGFEASGNDIIGDYSRACIVGRFNVAGDSADDVIIRRNLLFQGTMGGDGEINAVAVIDMSDGTSGYISNNEIVSDVATALLMRVADDMVFMNNFVSDTDGDEFSGSPEFGTQPTQGFPSSTSVSPHEDG
;
A
#
# COMPACT_ATOMS: atom_id res chain seq x y z
N THR A 1 9.94 -18.00 -13.79
CA THR A 1 9.85 -19.45 -13.49
C THR A 1 11.18 -19.89 -12.93
N GLY A 2 11.17 -20.66 -11.84
CA GLY A 2 12.39 -21.14 -11.18
C GLY A 2 12.17 -21.29 -9.69
N ASP A 3 12.77 -22.32 -9.11
CA ASP A 3 12.64 -22.64 -7.69
C ASP A 3 13.75 -21.95 -6.89
N ASN A 4 13.48 -21.60 -5.63
CA ASN A 4 14.43 -20.95 -4.73
C ASN A 4 15.03 -19.66 -5.33
N CYS A 5 14.23 -18.93 -6.08
CA CYS A 5 14.63 -17.67 -6.69
C CYS A 5 14.44 -16.52 -5.72
N GLU A 6 15.47 -15.69 -5.57
CA GLU A 6 15.45 -14.54 -4.65
C GLU A 6 15.67 -13.24 -5.41
N VAL A 7 14.81 -12.25 -5.18
CA VAL A 7 14.98 -10.87 -5.62
C VAL A 7 15.10 -10.00 -4.37
N ILE A 8 16.30 -9.48 -4.12
CA ILE A 8 16.62 -8.80 -2.85
C ILE A 8 17.24 -7.43 -3.11
N ASN A 9 16.73 -6.41 -2.43
CA ASN A 9 17.27 -5.04 -2.44
C ASN A 9 17.41 -4.43 -3.85
N ASN A 10 16.43 -4.68 -4.72
CA ASN A 10 16.37 -4.10 -6.05
C ASN A 10 15.42 -2.89 -6.08
N ASP A 11 15.63 -2.00 -7.05
CA ASP A 11 14.84 -0.80 -7.24
C ASP A 11 14.18 -0.82 -8.63
N PHE A 12 12.85 -0.88 -8.64
CA PHE A 12 12.01 -0.93 -9.84
C PHE A 12 11.19 0.35 -9.91
N ARG A 13 11.70 1.37 -10.57
CA ARG A 13 11.02 2.67 -10.67
C ARG A 13 10.71 3.03 -12.11
N ASP A 14 9.49 3.46 -12.29
CA ASP A 14 9.00 4.11 -13.49
C ASP A 14 8.23 5.37 -13.07
N GLU A 15 8.99 6.46 -12.92
CA GLU A 15 8.50 7.78 -12.50
C GLU A 15 8.35 8.73 -13.71
N GLY A 16 8.40 8.21 -14.95
CA GLY A 16 8.88 8.97 -16.10
C GLY A 16 7.96 9.15 -17.31
N ASP A 17 7.06 8.23 -17.63
CA ASP A 17 6.28 8.33 -18.89
C ASP A 17 4.83 8.78 -18.66
N ALA A 18 4.56 10.07 -18.90
CA ALA A 18 3.20 10.59 -18.94
C ALA A 18 2.39 10.09 -20.16
N LEU A 19 3.01 9.30 -21.06
CA LEU A 19 2.44 8.87 -22.34
C LEU A 19 2.05 7.39 -22.40
N GLY A 20 2.21 6.60 -21.34
CA GLY A 20 1.57 5.28 -21.30
C GLY A 20 2.29 4.19 -22.11
N THR A 21 3.61 4.30 -22.37
CA THR A 21 4.27 3.44 -23.37
C THR A 21 5.32 2.45 -22.85
N ASP A 22 5.85 2.62 -21.64
CA ASP A 22 6.83 1.68 -21.04
C ASP A 22 6.37 1.01 -19.75
N GLU A 23 5.10 1.13 -19.38
CA GLU A 23 4.64 0.55 -18.12
C GLU A 23 4.64 -0.97 -18.16
N PHE A 24 5.38 -1.55 -17.22
CA PHE A 24 5.35 -2.98 -16.99
C PHE A 24 3.95 -3.40 -16.53
N ASN A 25 3.37 -4.41 -17.18
CA ASN A 25 2.20 -5.12 -16.63
C ASN A 25 2.50 -5.63 -15.21
N ALA A 26 3.72 -6.12 -14.98
CA ALA A 26 4.23 -6.45 -13.66
C ALA A 26 5.74 -6.23 -13.63
N ALA A 27 6.27 -5.52 -12.63
CA ALA A 27 7.71 -5.37 -12.45
C ALA A 27 8.37 -6.72 -12.12
N ILE A 28 7.69 -7.55 -11.30
CA ILE A 28 8.08 -8.94 -11.05
C ILE A 28 6.89 -9.86 -11.32
N SER A 29 7.15 -10.95 -12.05
CA SER A 29 6.22 -12.06 -12.17
C SER A 29 6.83 -13.35 -11.65
N VAL A 30 6.15 -13.97 -10.68
CA VAL A 30 6.45 -15.32 -10.19
C VAL A 30 5.34 -16.25 -10.66
N ALA A 31 5.65 -17.15 -11.58
CA ALA A 31 4.66 -17.94 -12.28
C ALA A 31 5.17 -19.33 -12.64
N GLY A 32 4.24 -20.18 -13.05
CA GLY A 32 4.51 -21.43 -13.78
C GLY A 32 5.08 -22.53 -12.90
N GLY A 33 4.49 -22.74 -11.72
CA GLY A 33 4.88 -23.79 -10.78
C GLY A 33 6.14 -23.48 -9.99
N ALA A 34 6.52 -22.20 -9.86
CA ALA A 34 7.69 -21.81 -9.09
C ALA A 34 7.49 -22.10 -7.60
N ASP A 35 8.51 -22.67 -6.96
CA ASP A 35 8.50 -23.01 -5.53
C ASP A 35 9.54 -22.21 -4.74
N ASN A 36 9.17 -21.77 -3.53
CA ASN A 36 10.04 -21.05 -2.59
C ASN A 36 10.69 -19.77 -3.16
N ALA A 37 9.91 -18.95 -3.87
CA ALA A 37 10.38 -17.67 -4.38
C ALA A 37 10.26 -16.55 -3.34
N LEU A 38 11.27 -15.68 -3.27
CA LEU A 38 11.36 -14.58 -2.31
C LEU A 38 11.55 -13.24 -3.03
N VAL A 39 10.72 -12.25 -2.69
CA VAL A 39 10.89 -10.84 -3.06
C VAL A 39 11.03 -10.03 -1.77
N LYS A 40 12.22 -9.47 -1.53
CA LYS A 40 12.54 -8.86 -0.24
C LYS A 40 13.29 -7.54 -0.32
N GLY A 41 12.89 -6.57 0.50
CA GLY A 41 13.63 -5.31 0.65
C GLY A 41 13.70 -4.50 -0.64
N CYS A 42 12.82 -4.77 -1.60
CA CYS A 42 12.80 -4.09 -2.89
C CYS A 42 11.92 -2.85 -2.84
N THR A 43 12.22 -1.89 -3.71
CA THR A 43 11.42 -0.68 -3.90
C THR A 43 10.75 -0.74 -5.27
N PHE A 44 9.46 -0.40 -5.29
CA PHE A 44 8.64 -0.33 -6.49
C PHE A 44 7.97 1.05 -6.54
N ARG A 45 8.12 1.74 -7.66
CA ARG A 45 7.50 3.04 -7.94
C ARG A 45 6.87 3.02 -9.32
N ALA A 46 5.59 3.37 -9.39
CA ALA A 46 4.88 3.59 -10.63
C ALA A 46 4.11 4.92 -10.57
N GLY A 47 4.19 5.71 -11.65
CA GLY A 47 3.43 6.95 -11.80
C GLY A 47 1.94 6.73 -12.12
N ALA A 48 1.24 7.85 -12.36
CA ALA A 48 -0.13 7.82 -12.86
C ALA A 48 -0.12 7.47 -14.36
N ALA A 49 -0.93 6.47 -14.73
CA ALA A 49 -1.06 5.84 -16.05
C ALA A 49 -0.26 4.54 -16.24
N GLY A 50 -0.97 3.48 -16.67
CA GLY A 50 -0.43 2.31 -17.36
C GLY A 50 0.02 1.10 -16.52
N ALA A 51 0.57 1.31 -15.32
CA ALA A 51 1.05 0.19 -14.51
C ALA A 51 -0.12 -0.68 -13.98
N VAL A 52 -0.07 -2.00 -14.19
CA VAL A 52 -1.17 -2.89 -13.77
C VAL A 52 -0.98 -3.38 -12.33
N GLN A 53 0.22 -3.89 -12.01
CA GLN A 53 0.62 -4.29 -10.66
C GLN A 53 2.14 -4.26 -10.48
N ALA A 54 2.64 -4.25 -9.24
CA ALA A 54 4.09 -4.37 -8.99
C ALA A 54 4.54 -5.83 -9.06
N ILE A 55 3.82 -6.70 -8.34
CA ILE A 55 4.15 -8.12 -8.22
C ILE A 55 2.95 -8.93 -8.68
N TYR A 56 3.17 -9.81 -9.65
CA TYR A 56 2.18 -10.78 -10.12
C TYR A 56 2.60 -12.20 -9.74
N ILE A 57 1.69 -12.95 -9.09
CA ILE A 57 1.88 -14.35 -8.74
C ILE A 57 0.78 -15.23 -9.35
N THR A 58 1.14 -16.42 -9.86
CA THR A 58 0.17 -17.41 -10.35
C THR A 58 0.78 -18.81 -10.35
N ALA A 59 0.04 -19.82 -9.89
CA ALA A 59 0.52 -21.19 -9.77
C ALA A 59 1.89 -21.28 -9.06
N VAL A 60 1.97 -20.81 -7.81
CA VAL A 60 3.21 -20.80 -7.01
C VAL A 60 3.01 -21.49 -5.68
N SER A 61 4.09 -21.99 -5.10
CA SER A 61 4.12 -22.55 -3.74
C SER A 61 5.20 -21.86 -2.92
N GLY A 62 4.93 -21.55 -1.66
CA GLY A 62 5.93 -20.99 -0.73
C GLY A 62 6.46 -19.62 -1.14
N PHE A 63 5.62 -18.79 -1.79
CA PHE A 63 6.03 -17.44 -2.19
C PHE A 63 6.05 -16.49 -0.99
N GLU A 64 7.12 -15.71 -0.84
CA GLU A 64 7.20 -14.65 0.15
C GLU A 64 7.49 -13.27 -0.48
N ALA A 65 6.65 -12.28 -0.17
CA ALA A 65 6.93 -10.86 -0.35
C ALA A 65 7.10 -10.20 1.02
N SER A 66 8.32 -9.75 1.35
CA SER A 66 8.54 -9.09 2.64
C SER A 66 9.50 -7.90 2.69
N GLY A 67 9.17 -6.91 3.53
CA GLY A 67 10.04 -5.73 3.70
C GLY A 67 10.12 -4.85 2.46
N ASN A 68 9.19 -4.96 1.51
CA ASN A 68 9.18 -4.18 0.29
C ASN A 68 8.46 -2.86 0.49
N ASP A 69 8.82 -1.88 -0.32
CA ASP A 69 8.19 -0.57 -0.40
C ASP A 69 7.54 -0.44 -1.78
N ILE A 70 6.23 -0.64 -1.85
CA ILE A 70 5.45 -0.65 -3.10
C ILE A 70 4.50 0.53 -3.10
N ILE A 71 4.75 1.48 -4.00
CA ILE A 71 3.96 2.70 -4.14
C ILE A 71 3.67 2.89 -5.62
N GLY A 72 2.40 3.07 -5.96
CA GLY A 72 2.04 3.45 -7.32
C GLY A 72 0.55 3.43 -7.58
N ASP A 73 0.14 4.09 -8.66
CA ASP A 73 -1.23 4.12 -9.13
C ASP A 73 -1.52 2.91 -10.03
N TYR A 74 -1.52 1.73 -9.42
CA TYR A 74 -1.70 0.47 -10.15
C TYR A 74 -3.15 0.28 -10.58
N SER A 75 -3.42 -0.07 -11.84
CA SER A 75 -4.79 -0.27 -12.31
C SER A 75 -5.50 -1.48 -11.66
N ARG A 76 -4.78 -2.35 -10.93
CA ARG A 76 -5.32 -3.55 -10.30
C ARG A 76 -5.04 -3.66 -8.80
N ALA A 77 -3.77 -3.74 -8.42
CA ALA A 77 -3.29 -3.74 -7.04
C ALA A 77 -1.76 -3.68 -6.99
N CYS A 78 -1.18 -3.39 -5.83
CA CYS A 78 0.27 -3.51 -5.62
C CYS A 78 0.75 -4.96 -5.81
N ILE A 79 0.04 -5.93 -5.20
CA ILE A 79 0.36 -7.36 -5.31
C ILE A 79 -0.88 -8.11 -5.78
N VAL A 80 -0.74 -8.86 -6.87
CA VAL A 80 -1.83 -9.61 -7.50
C VAL A 80 -1.48 -11.09 -7.56
N GLY A 81 -2.31 -11.93 -6.96
CA GLY A 81 -2.32 -13.37 -7.14
C GLY A 81 -3.58 -13.78 -7.87
N ARG A 82 -3.55 -13.83 -9.20
CA ARG A 82 -4.73 -14.18 -9.99
C ARG A 82 -4.42 -15.25 -11.01
N PHE A 83 -5.30 -16.22 -11.14
CA PHE A 83 -5.25 -17.21 -12.20
C PHE A 83 -6.45 -17.15 -13.14
N ASN A 84 -6.22 -17.52 -14.40
CA ASN A 84 -7.23 -17.57 -15.45
C ASN A 84 -7.79 -18.99 -15.66
N VAL A 85 -7.18 -20.00 -15.04
CA VAL A 85 -7.53 -21.41 -15.20
C VAL A 85 -7.68 -22.06 -13.83
N ALA A 86 -8.69 -22.92 -13.66
CA ALA A 86 -8.87 -23.69 -12.44
C ALA A 86 -7.65 -24.61 -12.22
N GLY A 87 -7.00 -24.49 -11.07
CA GLY A 87 -5.82 -25.28 -10.70
C GLY A 87 -4.51 -24.49 -10.63
N ASP A 88 -4.49 -23.22 -11.06
CA ASP A 88 -3.32 -22.33 -10.96
C ASP A 88 -3.30 -21.53 -9.64
N SER A 89 -3.88 -22.09 -8.58
CA SER A 89 -3.90 -21.47 -7.26
C SER A 89 -2.50 -21.37 -6.67
N ALA A 90 -2.28 -20.36 -5.84
CA ALA A 90 -1.04 -20.20 -5.09
C ALA A 90 -1.22 -20.74 -3.67
N ASP A 91 -0.23 -21.47 -3.17
CA ASP A 91 -0.26 -22.05 -1.82
C ASP A 91 0.92 -21.54 -0.98
N ASP A 92 0.72 -21.45 0.34
CA ASP A 92 1.70 -20.93 1.29
C ASP A 92 2.25 -19.54 0.89
N VAL A 93 1.33 -18.62 0.56
CA VAL A 93 1.66 -17.24 0.19
C VAL A 93 1.82 -16.38 1.43
N ILE A 94 3.00 -15.74 1.55
CA ILE A 94 3.38 -14.91 2.68
C ILE A 94 3.58 -13.47 2.21
N ILE A 95 2.71 -12.56 2.64
CA ILE A 95 2.85 -11.12 2.36
C ILE A 95 2.98 -10.39 3.69
N ARG A 96 4.20 -9.92 4.01
CA ARG A 96 4.45 -9.36 5.34
C ARG A 96 5.42 -8.21 5.42
N ARG A 97 5.18 -7.27 6.34
CA ARG A 97 6.08 -6.14 6.62
C ARG A 97 6.39 -5.30 5.38
N ASN A 98 5.43 -5.17 4.46
CA ASN A 98 5.55 -4.29 3.31
C ASN A 98 4.84 -2.97 3.59
N LEU A 99 5.33 -1.90 2.97
CA LEU A 99 4.54 -0.71 2.71
C LEU A 99 3.84 -0.89 1.36
N LEU A 100 2.52 -0.79 1.35
CA LEU A 100 1.67 -0.94 0.16
C LEU A 100 0.80 0.31 0.03
N PHE A 101 1.14 1.18 -0.90
CA PHE A 101 0.46 2.45 -1.12
C PHE A 101 -0.14 2.49 -2.52
N GLN A 102 -1.45 2.63 -2.58
CA GLN A 102 -2.19 2.75 -3.82
C GLN A 102 -2.42 4.23 -4.16
N GLY A 103 -1.71 4.72 -5.16
CA GLY A 103 -1.75 6.11 -5.59
C GLY A 103 -0.36 6.66 -5.89
N THR A 104 -0.27 7.97 -6.11
CA THR A 104 1.00 8.65 -6.42
C THR A 104 1.53 9.44 -5.23
N MET A 105 2.79 9.20 -4.84
CA MET A 105 3.49 10.02 -3.86
C MET A 105 4.07 11.28 -4.52
N GLY A 106 3.54 12.46 -4.18
CA GLY A 106 4.01 13.78 -4.65
C GLY A 106 3.03 14.49 -5.58
N GLY A 107 3.03 15.84 -5.56
CA GLY A 107 2.00 16.66 -6.22
C GLY A 107 0.73 16.79 -5.37
N ASP A 108 -0.44 16.97 -6.00
CA ASP A 108 -1.77 16.80 -5.37
C ASP A 108 -2.04 15.30 -5.16
N GLY A 109 -1.06 14.55 -4.64
CA GLY A 109 -1.02 13.08 -4.68
C GLY A 109 -2.25 12.45 -4.04
N GLU A 110 -3.12 11.89 -4.87
CA GLU A 110 -4.34 11.20 -4.47
C GLU A 110 -4.04 9.74 -4.14
N ILE A 111 -4.60 9.27 -3.03
CA ILE A 111 -4.79 7.84 -2.81
C ILE A 111 -5.90 7.34 -3.74
N ASN A 112 -5.69 6.22 -4.42
CA ASN A 112 -6.67 5.69 -5.36
C ASN A 112 -7.54 4.60 -4.71
N ALA A 113 -8.81 4.55 -5.11
CA ALA A 113 -9.84 3.62 -4.64
C ALA A 113 -9.71 2.21 -5.27
N VAL A 114 -8.50 1.65 -5.22
CA VAL A 114 -8.18 0.30 -5.71
C VAL A 114 -7.51 -0.50 -4.59
N ALA A 115 -7.79 -1.81 -4.51
CA ALA A 115 -7.21 -2.66 -3.48
C ALA A 115 -5.67 -2.73 -3.61
N VAL A 116 -4.95 -2.82 -2.50
CA VAL A 116 -3.48 -2.99 -2.53
C VAL A 116 -3.07 -4.46 -2.72
N ILE A 117 -3.94 -5.39 -2.34
CA ILE A 117 -3.73 -6.83 -2.48
C ILE A 117 -4.97 -7.44 -3.12
N ASP A 118 -4.79 -8.18 -4.21
CA ASP A 118 -5.85 -8.93 -4.91
C ASP A 118 -5.41 -10.37 -5.14
N MET A 119 -5.93 -11.29 -4.35
CA MET A 119 -5.70 -12.74 -4.41
C MET A 119 -7.01 -13.44 -4.78
N SER A 120 -6.97 -14.25 -5.84
CA SER A 120 -8.11 -15.06 -6.27
C SER A 120 -8.42 -16.18 -5.29
N ASP A 121 -9.67 -16.66 -5.37
CA ASP A 121 -10.19 -17.87 -4.70
C ASP A 121 -9.16 -19.01 -4.67
N GLY A 122 -9.09 -19.79 -3.61
CA GLY A 122 -8.16 -20.92 -3.48
C GLY A 122 -6.69 -20.55 -3.26
N THR A 123 -6.33 -19.27 -3.16
CA THR A 123 -4.99 -18.84 -2.72
C THR A 123 -4.87 -18.96 -1.21
N SER A 124 -3.91 -19.73 -0.69
CA SER A 124 -3.77 -19.92 0.76
C SER A 124 -2.54 -19.19 1.32
N GLY A 125 -2.60 -18.81 2.59
CA GLY A 125 -1.45 -18.26 3.31
C GLY A 125 -1.80 -17.18 4.32
N TYR A 126 -0.93 -16.19 4.49
CA TYR A 126 -1.19 -15.08 5.41
C TYR A 126 -0.64 -13.73 4.97
N ILE A 127 -1.37 -12.69 5.36
CA ILE A 127 -1.05 -11.28 5.14
C ILE A 127 -0.85 -10.63 6.50
N SER A 128 0.38 -10.26 6.84
CA SER A 128 0.68 -9.78 8.20
C SER A 128 1.66 -8.63 8.33
N ASN A 129 1.43 -7.77 9.32
CA ASN A 129 2.35 -6.68 9.67
C ASN A 129 2.66 -5.72 8.51
N ASN A 130 1.77 -5.58 7.53
CA ASN A 130 1.92 -4.60 6.46
C ASN A 130 1.34 -3.25 6.86
N GLU A 131 1.84 -2.19 6.23
CA GLU A 131 1.24 -0.87 6.21
C GLU A 131 0.53 -0.68 4.86
N ILE A 132 -0.76 -0.44 4.91
CA ILE A 132 -1.65 -0.46 3.75
C ILE A 132 -2.37 0.87 3.63
N VAL A 133 -2.25 1.52 2.47
CA VAL A 133 -2.86 2.82 2.19
C VAL A 133 -3.60 2.77 0.85
N SER A 134 -4.89 3.10 0.84
CA SER A 134 -5.77 3.04 -0.34
C SER A 134 -7.11 3.71 -0.04
N ASP A 135 -7.73 4.42 -0.98
CA ASP A 135 -9.07 5.03 -0.82
C ASP A 135 -10.22 4.03 -1.04
N VAL A 136 -10.01 2.77 -0.68
CA VAL A 136 -11.08 1.79 -0.74
C VAL A 136 -11.89 1.86 0.55
N ALA A 137 -13.20 2.02 0.40
CA ALA A 137 -14.17 2.32 1.46
C ALA A 137 -14.13 1.42 2.73
N THR A 138 -13.46 0.27 2.71
CA THR A 138 -13.26 -0.53 3.92
C THR A 138 -11.91 -1.23 3.92
N ALA A 139 -11.34 -1.42 5.11
CA ALA A 139 -10.11 -2.19 5.31
C ALA A 139 -10.18 -3.66 4.84
N LEU A 140 -11.39 -4.23 4.71
CA LEU A 140 -11.58 -5.57 4.12
C LEU A 140 -11.47 -5.51 2.60
N LEU A 141 -12.03 -4.49 1.96
CA LEU A 141 -11.97 -4.34 0.50
C LEU A 141 -10.59 -3.90 -0.01
N MET A 142 -9.75 -3.31 0.84
CA MET A 142 -8.34 -3.03 0.50
C MET A 142 -7.50 -4.29 0.27
N ARG A 143 -7.97 -5.46 0.73
CA ARG A 143 -7.30 -6.74 0.60
C ARG A 143 -8.33 -7.79 0.20
N VAL A 144 -8.44 -8.04 -1.09
CA VAL A 144 -9.23 -9.15 -1.59
C VAL A 144 -8.36 -10.39 -1.48
N ALA A 145 -8.65 -11.29 -0.55
CA ALA A 145 -8.02 -12.60 -0.52
C ALA A 145 -8.96 -13.64 0.07
N ASP A 146 -9.06 -14.78 -0.62
CA ASP A 146 -9.79 -15.96 -0.16
C ASP A 146 -8.86 -16.86 0.66
N ASP A 147 -9.37 -17.61 1.63
CA ASP A 147 -8.60 -18.60 2.43
C ASP A 147 -7.27 -18.12 3.06
N MET A 148 -7.06 -16.81 3.19
CA MET A 148 -5.87 -16.22 3.82
C MET A 148 -6.14 -15.71 5.24
N VAL A 149 -5.11 -15.78 6.09
CA VAL A 149 -5.16 -15.25 7.46
C VAL A 149 -4.60 -13.81 7.49
N PHE A 150 -5.38 -12.87 8.03
CA PHE A 150 -4.98 -11.47 8.19
C PHE A 150 -4.57 -11.16 9.63
N MET A 151 -3.35 -10.67 9.85
CA MET A 151 -2.84 -10.42 11.21
C MET A 151 -2.05 -9.11 11.30
N ASN A 152 -2.39 -8.25 12.27
CA ASN A 152 -1.57 -7.10 12.67
C ASN A 152 -1.19 -6.14 11.51
N ASN A 153 -2.06 -5.99 10.51
CA ASN A 153 -1.84 -5.01 9.45
C ASN A 153 -2.39 -3.65 9.90
N PHE A 154 -1.64 -2.59 9.60
CA PHE A 154 -2.11 -1.22 9.72
C PHE A 154 -2.74 -0.79 8.39
N VAL A 155 -3.85 -0.08 8.45
CA VAL A 155 -4.64 0.29 7.28
C VAL A 155 -5.10 1.75 7.40
N SER A 156 -4.93 2.54 6.34
CA SER A 156 -5.38 3.92 6.21
C SER A 156 -6.11 4.12 4.88
N ASP A 157 -7.25 4.81 4.91
CA ASP A 157 -8.06 5.23 3.75
C ASP A 157 -8.07 6.74 3.53
N THR A 158 -7.26 7.49 4.28
CA THR A 158 -7.19 8.95 4.20
C THR A 158 -5.81 9.37 3.70
N ASP A 159 -5.75 10.34 2.78
CA ASP A 159 -4.54 11.08 2.42
C ASP A 159 -4.34 12.33 3.30
N GLY A 160 -5.27 12.57 4.22
CA GLY A 160 -5.28 13.71 5.13
C GLY A 160 -5.96 14.95 4.57
N ASP A 161 -6.56 14.89 3.37
CA ASP A 161 -7.29 16.01 2.78
C ASP A 161 -8.69 16.22 3.40
N GLU A 162 -9.25 15.20 4.07
CA GLU A 162 -10.56 15.28 4.72
C GLU A 162 -10.53 16.10 6.02
N PHE A 163 -9.36 16.64 6.38
CA PHE A 163 -9.22 17.64 7.44
C PHE A 163 -9.73 19.02 6.95
N SER A 164 -11.04 19.13 6.71
CA SER A 164 -11.70 20.43 6.48
C SER A 164 -11.94 21.22 7.78
N GLY A 165 -11.47 20.71 8.92
CA GLY A 165 -11.52 21.35 10.22
C GLY A 165 -10.24 22.11 10.51
N SER A 166 -10.34 23.25 11.20
CA SER A 166 -9.20 23.91 11.84
C SER A 166 -8.24 22.89 12.48
N PRO A 167 -6.92 23.10 12.44
CA PRO A 167 -5.93 22.14 12.92
C PRO A 167 -6.36 21.58 14.28
N GLU A 168 -6.18 20.27 14.48
CA GLU A 168 -6.33 19.60 15.77
C GLU A 168 -5.24 20.11 16.74
N PHE A 169 -5.31 21.39 17.09
CA PHE A 169 -4.93 21.81 18.43
C PHE A 169 -5.92 21.07 19.31
N GLY A 170 -5.43 19.98 19.90
CA GLY A 170 -6.14 19.27 20.95
C GLY A 170 -6.81 20.28 21.85
N THR A 171 -7.98 19.93 22.34
CA THR A 171 -8.71 20.71 23.34
C THR A 171 -7.81 20.94 24.56
N GLN A 172 -6.90 21.91 24.49
CA GLN A 172 -6.46 22.61 25.65
C GLN A 172 -7.74 23.23 26.18
N PRO A 173 -8.17 22.87 27.41
CA PRO A 173 -9.29 23.55 28.01
C PRO A 173 -8.95 25.02 27.92
N THR A 174 -9.85 25.81 27.36
CA THR A 174 -9.80 27.27 27.39
C THR A 174 -9.61 27.69 28.85
N GLN A 175 -8.35 27.80 29.29
CA GLN A 175 -8.01 28.68 30.37
C GLN A 175 -8.31 30.05 29.80
N GLY A 176 -9.46 30.58 30.19
CA GLY A 176 -9.82 31.95 29.89
C GLY A 176 -8.65 32.83 30.28
N PHE A 177 -7.98 33.39 29.28
CA PHE A 177 -7.14 34.55 29.52
C PHE A 177 -8.06 35.60 30.13
N PRO A 178 -7.82 36.05 31.37
CA PRO A 178 -8.65 37.09 31.95
C PRO A 178 -8.53 38.31 31.05
N SER A 179 -9.68 38.75 30.54
CA SER A 179 -9.80 39.99 29.80
C SER A 179 -9.12 41.11 30.59
N SER A 180 -8.18 41.78 29.94
CA SER A 180 -7.43 42.93 30.42
C SER A 180 -8.21 43.78 31.43
N THR A 181 -7.85 43.68 32.71
CA THR A 181 -8.11 44.77 33.65
C THR A 181 -7.19 45.92 33.25
N SER A 182 -7.80 47.04 32.89
CA SER A 182 -7.08 48.30 32.66
C SER A 182 -6.32 48.67 33.93
N VAL A 183 -5.00 48.72 33.84
CA VAL A 183 -4.17 49.33 34.88
C VAL A 183 -4.31 50.84 34.73
N SER A 184 -4.98 51.48 35.68
CA SER A 184 -5.01 52.95 35.78
C SER A 184 -3.60 53.45 36.11
N PRO A 185 -3.10 54.51 35.47
CA PRO A 185 -1.82 55.11 35.84
C PRO A 185 -1.91 55.72 37.24
N HIS A 186 -0.91 55.46 38.06
CA HIS A 186 -0.70 56.08 39.35
C HIS A 186 -0.33 57.56 39.11
N GLU A 187 -1.14 58.50 39.60
CA GLU A 187 -0.73 59.90 39.70
C GLU A 187 0.03 60.07 41.01
N ASP A 188 1.32 60.39 40.90
CA ASP A 188 2.17 60.70 42.04
C ASP A 188 1.78 62.08 42.60
N GLY A 189 1.32 62.08 43.85
CA GLY A 189 1.09 63.26 44.70
C GLY A 189 1.56 63.02 46.12
#